data_AF-A0A2H5B6X6-F1
#
_entry.id   AF-A0A2H5B6X6-F1
#
_cell.length_a   1.000
_cell.length_b   1.000
_cell.length_c   1.000
_cell.angle_alpha   90.00
_cell.angle_beta   90.00
_cell.angle_gamma   90.00
#
_symmetry.space_group_name_H-M   'P 1'
#
loop_
_entity.id
_entity.type
_entity.pdbx_description
1 polymer ?
#
loop_
_entity_poly.entity_id
_entity_poly.type
_entity_poly.pdbx_seq_one_letter_code
_entity_poly.pdbx_strand_id
1 'polypeptide(L)'
;MSRSLTPAEQQTLAQLRTEIDAIVLQATKAQLASTAVLAGPTPAPDYTVFHARFQQLGLRLGDLVSRGLVVVEEGLDPAMAANTSISFGANPTVQRLELRPSLLVGANETSVTARALTLIHELSHALQEPPIHPVKDYAYRAGWGWGYLPAALAESNADTFAQAAALIAERREDRPGRYQTLGPLSAQRSVLAQASGLTDLGSALAFADLRLNRAWLRANDAKGMALREYDKKAWPAIRDGWAGQPDYPGLLKIETRLQTLGLIGARVDGDLRNGLIDADKATVTGIYTYLAGLKAVLGKVIVPTLVPGGQAVAYDPATKHLTVPHAVANIGAVALADQIIEALIRAIPAPATMPTAFSRHRSTIIDLLITHDRSTELAELVPLYTYFATIPATKCTPAQWNGLAADLLTATLADISGRWERRAVHAMDMVLGPAAERPPLATLDQALAEDLDQAIALGKQLPGTGGEFRKMSIALDTVTAAVLTLFPAQRSTYEALQGRLKPFLP
;
A
#
# COMPACT_ATOMS: atom_id res chain seq x y z
N MET A 1 1.82 -0.62 24.71
CA MET A 1 1.02 -0.06 25.83
C MET A 1 0.65 1.35 25.43
N SER A 2 -0.64 1.66 25.39
CA SER A 2 -1.11 3.00 25.03
C SER A 2 -0.96 3.97 26.19
N ARG A 3 -0.50 5.20 25.93
CA ARG A 3 -0.43 6.29 26.92
C ARG A 3 -1.03 7.59 26.39
N SER A 4 -1.39 8.50 27.29
CA SER A 4 -1.78 9.87 26.93
C SER A 4 -0.59 10.64 26.34
N LEU A 5 -0.90 11.67 25.54
CA LEU A 5 0.10 12.58 25.01
C LEU A 5 0.67 13.47 26.13
N THR A 6 1.99 13.65 26.13
CA THR A 6 2.68 14.66 26.92
C THR A 6 2.36 16.08 26.42
N PRO A 7 2.62 17.15 27.21
CA PRO A 7 2.38 18.52 26.76
C PRO A 7 3.11 18.90 25.46
N ALA A 8 4.34 18.42 25.27
CA ALA A 8 5.10 18.65 24.04
C ALA A 8 4.47 17.95 22.83
N GLU A 9 4.05 16.69 23.01
CA GLU A 9 3.35 15.93 21.96
C GLU A 9 1.98 16.53 21.62
N GLN A 10 1.27 17.11 22.59
CA GLN A 10 0.03 17.86 22.35
C GLN A 10 0.29 19.10 21.48
N GLN A 11 1.40 19.82 21.73
CA GLN A 11 1.80 20.95 20.90
C GLN A 11 2.14 20.51 19.47
N THR A 12 2.88 19.41 19.31
CA THR A 12 3.14 18.83 17.98
C THR A 12 1.84 18.42 17.28
N LEU A 13 0.91 17.77 17.98
CA LEU A 13 -0.38 17.38 17.41
C LEU A 13 -1.19 18.60 16.97
N ALA A 14 -1.14 19.71 17.70
CA ALA A 14 -1.75 20.96 17.30
C ALA A 14 -1.11 21.54 16.02
N GLN A 15 0.21 21.41 15.85
CA GLN A 15 0.89 21.79 14.60
C GLN A 15 0.44 20.91 13.42
N LEU A 16 0.37 19.59 13.62
CA LEU A 16 -0.14 18.67 12.60
C LEU A 16 -1.58 19.00 12.21
N ARG A 17 -2.44 19.34 13.18
CA ARG A 17 -3.80 19.77 12.92
C ARG A 17 -3.83 21.05 12.06
N THR A 18 -3.09 22.08 12.45
CA THR A 18 -3.00 23.33 11.67
C THR A 18 -2.56 23.07 10.24
N GLU A 19 -1.62 22.15 10.04
CA GLU A 19 -1.14 21.75 8.73
C GLU A 19 -2.23 21.04 7.91
N ILE A 20 -2.98 20.12 8.54
CA ILE A 20 -4.16 19.48 7.91
C ILE A 20 -5.20 20.53 7.53
N ASP A 21 -5.54 21.46 8.43
CA ASP A 21 -6.49 22.55 8.17
C ASP A 21 -6.03 23.43 6.98
N ALA A 22 -4.73 23.70 6.87
CA ALA A 22 -4.16 24.45 5.75
C ALA A 22 -4.27 23.71 4.41
N ILE A 23 -4.06 22.40 4.38
CA ILE A 23 -4.28 21.57 3.17
C ILE A 23 -5.76 21.56 2.80
N VAL A 24 -6.64 21.34 3.78
CA VAL A 24 -8.09 21.31 3.60
C VAL A 24 -8.63 22.64 3.07
N LEU A 25 -8.14 23.77 3.56
CA LEU A 25 -8.56 25.10 3.12
C LEU A 25 -8.27 25.34 1.62
N GLN A 26 -7.20 24.75 1.07
CA GLN A 26 -6.87 24.85 -0.36
C GLN A 26 -7.61 23.83 -1.22
N ALA A 27 -8.17 22.79 -0.61
CA ALA A 27 -8.85 21.69 -1.26
C ALA A 27 -10.26 22.06 -1.75
N THR A 28 -10.39 23.07 -2.60
CA THR A 28 -11.66 23.34 -3.29
C THR A 28 -12.05 22.15 -4.18
N LYS A 29 -13.34 22.03 -4.54
CA LYS A 29 -13.79 20.97 -5.48
C LYS A 29 -12.94 20.90 -6.75
N ALA A 30 -12.59 22.06 -7.34
CA ALA A 30 -11.76 22.13 -8.53
C ALA A 30 -10.31 21.68 -8.26
N GLN A 31 -9.75 22.05 -7.10
CA GLN A 31 -8.41 21.60 -6.70
C GLN A 31 -8.37 20.09 -6.45
N LEU A 32 -9.40 19.51 -5.83
CA LEU A 32 -9.52 18.07 -5.69
C LEU A 32 -9.74 17.39 -7.05
N ALA A 33 -10.59 17.93 -7.93
CA ALA A 33 -10.81 17.36 -9.25
C ALA A 33 -9.52 17.28 -10.08
N SER A 34 -8.69 18.32 -10.02
CA SER A 34 -7.40 18.34 -10.72
C SER A 34 -6.36 17.35 -10.17
N THR A 35 -6.59 16.71 -9.01
CA THR A 35 -5.75 15.61 -8.52
C THR A 35 -6.01 14.29 -9.25
N ALA A 36 -7.16 14.15 -9.91
CA ALA A 36 -7.60 12.94 -10.61
C ALA A 36 -7.64 11.66 -9.75
N VAL A 37 -7.63 11.75 -8.41
CA VAL A 37 -7.62 10.57 -7.52
C VAL A 37 -8.88 9.71 -7.58
N LEU A 38 -9.97 10.21 -8.18
CA LEU A 38 -11.21 9.47 -8.40
C LEU A 38 -11.37 8.97 -9.86
N ALA A 39 -10.33 9.13 -10.69
CA ALA A 39 -10.35 8.83 -12.13
C ALA A 39 -10.16 7.33 -12.44
N GLY A 40 -10.87 6.46 -11.71
CA GLY A 40 -10.96 5.04 -12.03
C GLY A 40 -11.68 4.78 -13.37
N PRO A 41 -11.91 3.51 -13.74
CA PRO A 41 -12.46 3.11 -15.04
C PRO A 41 -13.95 3.49 -15.26
N THR A 42 -14.54 4.28 -14.38
CA THR A 42 -15.94 4.73 -14.41
C THR A 42 -16.07 6.13 -15.03
N PRO A 43 -17.30 6.59 -15.36
CA PRO A 43 -17.54 7.95 -15.82
C PRO A 43 -16.95 9.02 -14.89
N ALA A 44 -16.77 10.24 -15.44
CA ALA A 44 -16.17 11.36 -14.71
C ALA A 44 -16.83 11.55 -13.32
N PRO A 45 -16.04 11.53 -12.24
CA PRO A 45 -16.57 11.54 -10.88
C PRO A 45 -17.10 12.92 -10.48
N ASP A 46 -18.19 12.95 -9.71
CA ASP A 46 -18.60 14.15 -8.99
C ASP A 46 -17.83 14.24 -7.67
N TYR A 47 -16.90 15.19 -7.60
CA TYR A 47 -16.09 15.43 -6.41
C TYR A 47 -16.88 16.02 -5.22
N THR A 48 -18.19 16.22 -5.30
CA THR A 48 -19.00 16.85 -4.24
C THR A 48 -18.97 16.06 -2.93
N VAL A 49 -19.19 14.74 -2.97
CA VAL A 49 -19.14 13.89 -1.77
C VAL A 49 -17.73 13.89 -1.21
N PHE A 50 -16.74 13.54 -2.04
CA PHE A 50 -15.33 13.52 -1.62
C PHE A 50 -14.88 14.84 -0.99
N HIS A 51 -15.22 15.97 -1.61
CA HIS A 51 -14.92 17.30 -1.09
C HIS A 51 -15.55 17.51 0.29
N ALA A 52 -16.84 17.20 0.45
CA ALA A 52 -17.50 17.36 1.74
C ALA A 52 -16.80 16.55 2.85
N ARG A 53 -16.38 15.31 2.55
CA ARG A 53 -15.61 14.46 3.47
C ARG A 53 -14.23 15.04 3.78
N PHE A 54 -13.52 15.47 2.74
CA PHE A 54 -12.17 16.03 2.87
C PHE A 54 -12.16 17.27 3.77
N GLN A 55 -13.22 18.10 3.68
CA GLN A 55 -13.40 19.28 4.53
C GLN A 55 -13.63 18.96 6.03
N GLN A 56 -13.94 17.71 6.40
CA GLN A 56 -14.15 17.30 7.79
C GLN A 56 -12.89 16.84 8.52
N LEU A 57 -11.76 16.63 7.82
CA LEU A 57 -10.57 16.01 8.40
C LEU A 57 -10.08 16.75 9.66
N GLY A 58 -9.74 18.04 9.55
CA GLY A 58 -9.21 18.80 10.69
C GLY A 58 -10.21 18.98 11.84
N LEU A 59 -11.50 19.14 11.54
CA LEU A 59 -12.57 19.13 12.54
C LEU A 59 -12.63 17.79 13.28
N ARG A 60 -12.49 16.69 12.54
CA ARG A 60 -12.53 15.34 13.10
C ARG A 60 -11.37 15.10 14.07
N LEU A 61 -10.16 15.55 13.73
CA LEU A 61 -9.03 15.46 14.64
C LEU A 61 -9.29 16.25 15.94
N GLY A 62 -9.88 17.44 15.83
CA GLY A 62 -10.32 18.23 16.97
C GLY A 62 -11.31 17.50 17.90
N ASP A 63 -12.32 16.82 17.33
CA ASP A 63 -13.28 16.00 18.11
C ASP A 63 -12.59 14.84 18.85
N LEU A 64 -11.71 14.11 18.17
CA LEU A 64 -11.01 12.97 18.78
C LEU A 64 -10.13 13.42 19.95
N VAL A 65 -9.46 14.57 19.82
CA VAL A 65 -8.65 15.16 20.88
C VAL A 65 -9.53 15.59 22.07
N SER A 66 -10.64 16.30 21.84
CA SER A 66 -11.51 16.79 22.91
C SER A 66 -12.16 15.66 23.72
N ARG A 67 -12.37 14.50 23.07
CA ARG A 67 -12.90 13.28 23.69
C ARG A 67 -11.83 12.40 24.33
N GLY A 68 -10.55 12.77 24.26
CA GLY A 68 -9.44 12.01 24.81
C GLY A 68 -9.19 10.67 24.10
N LEU A 69 -9.53 10.58 22.80
CA LEU A 69 -9.40 9.35 22.01
C LEU A 69 -8.09 9.27 21.21
N VAL A 70 -7.29 10.34 21.18
CA VAL A 70 -5.95 10.32 20.60
C VAL A 70 -4.95 9.85 21.66
N VAL A 71 -4.18 8.81 21.35
CA VAL A 71 -3.22 8.21 22.28
C VAL A 71 -1.89 7.94 21.58
N VAL A 72 -0.83 7.79 22.36
CA VAL A 72 0.45 7.27 21.86
C VAL A 72 0.48 5.76 22.06
N GLU A 73 0.74 5.01 21.00
CA GLU A 73 0.92 3.55 21.06
C GLU A 73 2.31 3.18 20.53
N GLU A 74 3.20 2.84 21.47
CA GLU A 74 4.59 2.48 21.17
C GLU A 74 4.70 1.08 20.55
N GLY A 75 3.68 0.23 20.78
CA GLY A 75 3.62 -1.14 20.27
C GLY A 75 3.04 -1.28 18.86
N LEU A 76 2.75 -0.18 18.16
CA LEU A 76 2.39 -0.23 16.74
C LEU A 76 3.52 -0.89 15.93
N ASP A 77 3.14 -1.62 14.88
CA ASP A 77 4.11 -2.20 13.94
C ASP A 77 5.11 -1.13 13.49
N PRO A 78 6.42 -1.40 13.45
CA PRO A 78 7.39 -0.39 13.04
C PRO A 78 7.15 0.23 11.66
N ALA A 79 6.41 -0.43 10.78
CA ALA A 79 6.01 0.09 9.48
C ALA A 79 4.76 1.00 9.53
N MET A 80 4.04 1.04 10.66
CA MET A 80 2.86 1.87 10.89
C MET A 80 3.23 3.09 11.75
N ALA A 81 2.93 4.29 11.27
CA ALA A 81 3.15 5.53 12.03
C ALA A 81 1.93 5.94 12.86
N ALA A 82 0.74 5.48 12.46
CA ALA A 82 -0.52 5.70 13.16
C ALA A 82 -1.51 4.57 12.81
N ASN A 83 -2.60 4.46 13.57
CA ASN A 83 -3.67 3.50 13.35
C ASN A 83 -5.00 4.05 13.90
N THR A 84 -6.09 3.91 13.15
CA THR A 84 -7.44 4.15 13.67
C THR A 84 -8.10 2.85 14.13
N SER A 85 -8.33 2.74 15.44
CA SER A 85 -9.01 1.60 16.05
C SER A 85 -10.52 1.85 16.11
N ILE A 86 -11.32 0.89 15.62
CA ILE A 86 -12.78 0.91 15.61
C ILE A 86 -13.35 -0.30 16.35
N SER A 87 -14.52 -0.13 16.97
CA SER A 87 -15.25 -1.25 17.57
C SER A 87 -15.78 -2.20 16.50
N PHE A 88 -16.02 -3.45 16.89
CA PHE A 88 -16.65 -4.46 16.03
C PHE A 88 -18.18 -4.31 16.03
N GLY A 89 -18.83 -4.83 14.98
CA GLY A 89 -20.30 -4.91 14.89
C GLY A 89 -20.93 -4.00 13.84
N ALA A 90 -22.27 -4.01 13.78
CA ALA A 90 -23.04 -3.42 12.68
C ALA A 90 -22.89 -1.89 12.56
N ASN A 91 -22.58 -1.23 13.67
CA ASN A 91 -22.33 0.21 13.75
C ASN A 91 -20.98 0.43 14.44
N PRO A 92 -19.86 0.20 13.74
CA PRO A 92 -18.54 0.37 14.34
C PRO A 92 -18.34 1.83 14.72
N THR A 93 -17.69 2.08 15.85
CA THR A 93 -17.39 3.42 16.35
C THR A 93 -15.90 3.55 16.59
N VAL A 94 -15.32 4.70 16.30
CA VAL A 94 -13.93 4.99 16.62
C VAL A 94 -13.69 4.83 18.12
N GLN A 95 -12.79 3.93 18.46
CA GLN A 95 -12.32 3.71 19.82
C GLN A 95 -11.14 4.63 20.12
N ARG A 96 -10.13 4.65 19.25
CA ARG A 96 -8.91 5.44 19.43
C ARG A 96 -8.27 5.79 18.09
N LEU A 97 -7.55 6.91 18.08
CA LEU A 97 -6.53 7.23 17.08
C LEU A 97 -5.17 7.06 17.74
N GLU A 98 -4.43 6.03 17.33
CA GLU A 98 -3.18 5.60 17.93
C GLU A 98 -2.03 6.17 17.11
N LEU A 99 -1.14 6.93 17.76
CA LEU A 99 -0.01 7.58 17.12
C LEU A 99 1.30 6.97 17.63
N ARG A 100 2.25 6.73 16.74
CA ARG A 100 3.60 6.34 17.13
C ARG A 100 4.40 7.57 17.57
N PRO A 101 5.33 7.47 18.53
CA PRO A 101 6.13 8.63 18.97
C PRO A 101 6.85 9.37 17.83
N SER A 102 7.29 8.65 16.79
CA SER A 102 7.95 9.23 15.62
C SER A 102 7.08 10.22 14.84
N LEU A 103 5.76 10.15 14.95
CA LEU A 103 4.85 11.12 14.33
C LEU A 103 4.77 12.43 15.15
N LEU A 104 5.12 12.39 16.44
CA LEU A 104 4.93 13.47 17.41
C LEU A 104 6.22 14.22 17.77
N VAL A 105 7.29 14.00 17.00
CA VAL A 105 8.57 14.74 17.10
C VAL A 105 8.43 16.23 16.74
N GLY A 106 9.35 17.08 17.21
CA GLY A 106 9.27 18.52 16.98
C GLY A 106 9.35 18.91 15.50
N ALA A 107 8.79 20.09 15.13
CA ALA A 107 8.83 20.60 13.76
C ALA A 107 10.24 20.81 13.19
N ASN A 108 11.23 21.02 14.06
CA ASN A 108 12.64 21.16 13.68
C ASN A 108 13.34 19.82 13.44
N GLU A 109 12.66 18.69 13.65
CA GLU A 109 13.24 17.37 13.48
C GLU A 109 12.83 16.74 12.15
N THR A 110 11.58 16.93 11.73
CA THR A 110 11.04 16.42 10.46
C THR A 110 9.90 17.30 9.93
N SER A 111 9.79 17.37 8.60
CA SER A 111 8.68 18.01 7.87
C SER A 111 7.30 17.73 8.50
N VAL A 112 6.63 18.79 8.94
CA VAL A 112 5.27 18.76 9.48
C VAL A 112 4.29 18.24 8.43
N THR A 113 4.39 18.72 7.19
CA THR A 113 3.56 18.28 6.06
C THR A 113 3.64 16.75 5.85
N ALA A 114 4.84 16.17 5.81
CA ALA A 114 4.99 14.72 5.59
C ALA A 114 4.28 13.89 6.68
N ARG A 115 4.36 14.34 7.94
CA ARG A 115 3.69 13.70 9.08
C ARG A 115 2.19 13.92 9.06
N ALA A 116 1.72 15.12 8.68
CA ALA A 116 0.30 15.42 8.52
C ALA A 116 -0.36 14.55 7.44
N LEU A 117 0.32 14.30 6.31
CA LEU A 117 -0.20 13.43 5.25
C LEU A 117 -0.38 11.97 5.72
N THR A 118 0.52 11.49 6.59
CA THR A 118 0.37 10.17 7.20
C THR A 118 -0.84 10.12 8.13
N LEU A 119 -1.08 11.19 8.88
CA LEU A 119 -2.24 11.31 9.76
C LEU A 119 -3.56 11.42 8.99
N ILE A 120 -3.58 12.07 7.83
CA ILE A 120 -4.79 12.20 6.98
C ILE A 120 -5.34 10.84 6.55
N HIS A 121 -4.48 9.88 6.21
CA HIS A 121 -4.89 8.50 5.91
C HIS A 121 -5.71 7.93 7.06
N GLU A 122 -5.12 7.87 8.26
CA GLU A 122 -5.78 7.28 9.44
C GLU A 122 -7.02 8.06 9.86
N LEU A 123 -6.97 9.39 9.78
CA LEU A 123 -8.07 10.28 10.15
C LEU A 123 -9.29 10.09 9.24
N SER A 124 -9.08 9.71 7.98
CA SER A 124 -10.17 9.41 7.05
C SER A 124 -11.01 8.21 7.52
N HIS A 125 -10.38 7.17 8.11
CA HIS A 125 -11.09 6.05 8.74
C HIS A 125 -11.98 6.49 9.90
N ALA A 126 -11.68 7.64 10.51
CA ALA A 126 -12.39 8.12 11.66
C ALA A 126 -13.61 8.99 11.32
N LEU A 127 -13.81 9.43 10.07
CA LEU A 127 -14.89 10.34 9.68
C LEU A 127 -16.28 9.81 10.10
N GLN A 128 -17.11 10.67 10.68
CA GLN A 128 -18.46 10.30 11.14
C GLN A 128 -19.49 10.52 10.03
N GLU A 129 -19.96 9.43 9.41
CA GLU A 129 -20.92 9.52 8.31
C GLU A 129 -21.93 8.37 8.31
N PRO A 130 -23.22 8.63 8.61
CA PRO A 130 -24.27 7.67 8.29
C PRO A 130 -24.58 7.71 6.78
N PRO A 131 -24.79 6.57 6.08
CA PRO A 131 -24.52 5.18 6.46
C PRO A 131 -23.10 4.69 6.08
N ILE A 132 -22.28 5.55 5.46
CA ILE A 132 -21.02 5.20 4.79
C ILE A 132 -19.85 5.26 5.79
N HIS A 133 -20.01 4.59 6.92
CA HIS A 133 -18.98 4.48 7.95
C HIS A 133 -18.41 3.05 7.98
N PRO A 134 -17.09 2.87 8.05
CA PRO A 134 -16.00 3.83 7.85
C PRO A 134 -15.39 3.77 6.42
N VAL A 135 -14.68 4.83 6.03
CA VAL A 135 -13.65 4.78 4.96
C VAL A 135 -12.73 3.59 5.23
N LYS A 136 -12.35 2.83 4.20
CA LYS A 136 -11.63 1.55 4.31
C LYS A 136 -10.31 1.56 3.55
N ASP A 137 -9.51 0.52 3.79
CA ASP A 137 -8.36 0.17 2.97
C ASP A 137 -8.78 -0.78 1.85
N TYR A 138 -9.47 -0.27 0.84
CA TYR A 138 -9.79 -1.08 -0.34
C TYR A 138 -8.54 -1.33 -1.17
N ALA A 139 -7.73 -0.31 -1.41
CA ALA A 139 -6.44 -0.41 -2.08
C ALA A 139 -5.46 0.67 -1.63
N TYR A 140 -4.20 0.27 -1.54
CA TYR A 140 -3.10 1.19 -1.20
C TYR A 140 -2.59 1.91 -2.43
N ARG A 141 -2.19 3.18 -2.30
CA ARG A 141 -1.68 4.04 -3.39
C ARG A 141 -0.48 3.43 -4.13
N ALA A 142 0.30 2.59 -3.45
CA ALA A 142 1.42 1.85 -4.00
C ALA A 142 1.02 0.57 -4.78
N GLY A 143 -0.21 0.07 -4.62
CA GLY A 143 -0.66 -1.22 -5.17
C GLY A 143 -1.41 -1.11 -6.50
N TRP A 144 -1.49 -2.21 -7.25
CA TRP A 144 -2.14 -2.25 -8.56
C TRP A 144 -3.62 -1.87 -8.51
N GLY A 145 -4.35 -2.26 -7.45
CA GLY A 145 -5.79 -2.08 -7.34
C GLY A 145 -6.24 -0.62 -7.26
N TRP A 146 -5.38 0.29 -6.77
CA TRP A 146 -5.78 1.67 -6.48
C TRP A 146 -6.22 2.44 -7.72
N GLY A 147 -5.49 2.31 -8.84
CA GLY A 147 -5.84 2.98 -10.10
C GLY A 147 -7.09 2.43 -10.79
N TYR A 148 -7.69 1.37 -10.23
CA TYR A 148 -8.87 0.70 -10.79
C TYR A 148 -10.10 0.82 -9.88
N LEU A 149 -9.99 1.52 -8.75
CA LEU A 149 -11.14 1.77 -7.89
C LEU A 149 -12.14 2.68 -8.63
N PRO A 150 -13.41 2.25 -8.79
CA PRO A 150 -14.51 3.13 -9.17
C PRO A 150 -14.59 4.33 -8.23
N ALA A 151 -15.12 5.46 -8.73
CA ALA A 151 -15.25 6.69 -7.95
C ALA A 151 -15.84 6.46 -6.54
N ALA A 152 -16.96 5.73 -6.43
CA ALA A 152 -17.63 5.44 -5.16
C ALA A 152 -16.73 4.69 -4.15
N LEU A 153 -15.89 3.75 -4.63
CA LEU A 153 -14.94 3.03 -3.78
C LEU A 153 -13.72 3.90 -3.46
N ALA A 154 -13.23 4.69 -4.42
CA ALA A 154 -12.12 5.61 -4.21
C ALA A 154 -12.47 6.70 -3.18
N GLU A 155 -13.70 7.22 -3.19
CA GLU A 155 -14.26 8.14 -2.19
C GLU A 155 -14.33 7.55 -0.79
N SER A 156 -14.33 6.22 -0.70
CA SER A 156 -14.40 5.46 0.55
C SER A 156 -13.08 4.74 0.84
N ASN A 157 -11.97 5.17 0.22
CA ASN A 157 -10.65 4.60 0.39
C ASN A 157 -9.65 5.59 1.02
N ALA A 158 -8.99 5.21 2.11
CA ALA A 158 -8.15 6.12 2.91
C ALA A 158 -6.96 6.69 2.14
N ASP A 159 -6.29 5.86 1.35
CA ASP A 159 -5.14 6.30 0.55
C ASP A 159 -5.52 7.28 -0.57
N THR A 160 -6.80 7.36 -0.95
CA THR A 160 -7.30 8.40 -1.86
C THR A 160 -7.23 9.79 -1.20
N PHE A 161 -7.58 9.89 0.08
CA PHE A 161 -7.46 11.14 0.85
C PHE A 161 -5.99 11.53 1.01
N ALA A 162 -5.14 10.58 1.38
CA ALA A 162 -3.71 10.84 1.54
C ALA A 162 -3.05 11.30 0.23
N GLN A 163 -3.41 10.68 -0.89
CA GLN A 163 -2.88 11.08 -2.21
C GLN A 163 -3.39 12.46 -2.67
N ALA A 164 -4.68 12.77 -2.46
CA ALA A 164 -5.22 14.09 -2.76
C ALA A 164 -4.52 15.18 -1.92
N ALA A 165 -4.35 14.92 -0.63
CA ALA A 165 -3.65 15.82 0.29
C ALA A 165 -2.20 16.03 -0.13
N ALA A 166 -1.49 14.97 -0.53
CA ALA A 166 -0.11 15.06 -1.02
C ALA A 166 -0.02 15.98 -2.25
N LEU A 167 -0.87 15.77 -3.26
CA LEU A 167 -0.89 16.59 -4.48
C LEU A 167 -1.26 18.06 -4.23
N ILE A 168 -2.11 18.33 -3.24
CA ILE A 168 -2.43 19.71 -2.84
C ILE A 168 -1.26 20.35 -2.11
N ALA A 169 -0.65 19.63 -1.16
CA ALA A 169 0.50 20.13 -0.40
C ALA A 169 1.70 20.42 -1.32
N GLU A 170 2.00 19.55 -2.27
CA GLU A 170 3.08 19.77 -3.25
C GLU A 170 2.85 21.01 -4.10
N ARG A 171 1.61 21.28 -4.53
CA ARG A 171 1.28 22.49 -5.29
C ARG A 171 1.38 23.74 -4.45
N ARG A 172 0.96 23.66 -3.18
CA ARG A 172 1.11 24.76 -2.22
C ARG A 172 2.56 25.11 -1.95
N GLU A 173 3.42 24.09 -1.86
CA GLU A 173 4.84 24.25 -1.53
C GLU A 173 5.72 24.46 -2.77
N ASP A 174 5.17 24.38 -3.99
CA ASP A 174 5.92 24.37 -5.25
C ASP A 174 7.02 23.28 -5.25
N ARG A 175 6.62 22.06 -4.87
CA ARG A 175 7.49 20.88 -4.71
C ARG A 175 6.84 19.62 -5.31
N PRO A 176 6.70 19.53 -6.64
CA PRO A 176 6.05 18.39 -7.29
C PRO A 176 6.78 17.07 -7.03
N GLY A 177 6.01 16.05 -6.64
CA GLY A 177 6.46 14.69 -6.36
C GLY A 177 7.23 14.50 -5.05
N ARG A 178 7.27 15.51 -4.16
CA ARG A 178 7.88 15.41 -2.82
C ARG A 178 7.18 14.41 -1.90
N TYR A 179 5.87 14.27 -2.02
CA TYR A 179 4.98 13.53 -1.12
C TYR A 179 4.18 12.40 -1.79
N GLN A 180 4.12 12.40 -3.12
CA GLN A 180 3.50 11.33 -3.89
C GLN A 180 4.20 9.98 -3.68
N THR A 181 3.43 8.88 -3.81
CA THR A 181 4.01 7.54 -3.91
C THR A 181 4.41 7.24 -5.34
N LEU A 182 5.72 7.21 -5.57
CA LEU A 182 6.35 6.97 -6.87
C LEU A 182 7.03 5.61 -6.88
N GLY A 183 7.45 5.16 -8.07
CA GLY A 183 8.12 3.89 -8.27
C GLY A 183 7.64 3.14 -9.52
N PRO A 184 8.36 2.08 -9.90
CA PRO A 184 8.09 1.30 -11.11
C PRO A 184 6.63 0.86 -11.24
N LEU A 185 6.03 0.39 -10.13
CA LEU A 185 4.66 -0.08 -10.12
C LEU A 185 3.67 1.03 -10.48
N SER A 186 3.78 2.22 -9.88
CA SER A 186 2.85 3.33 -10.14
C SER A 186 2.94 3.79 -11.61
N ALA A 187 4.16 3.84 -12.16
CA ALA A 187 4.40 4.19 -13.55
C ALA A 187 3.82 3.15 -14.51
N GLN A 188 4.09 1.87 -14.27
CA GLN A 188 3.58 0.76 -15.09
C GLN A 188 2.06 0.61 -14.98
N ARG A 189 1.47 0.82 -13.79
CA ARG A 189 0.02 0.82 -13.59
C ARG A 189 -0.65 1.87 -14.48
N SER A 190 -0.05 3.05 -14.62
CA SER A 190 -0.57 4.12 -15.48
C SER A 190 -0.53 3.72 -16.96
N VAL A 191 0.55 3.09 -17.42
CA VAL A 191 0.64 2.52 -18.78
C VAL A 191 -0.43 1.46 -19.01
N LEU A 192 -0.57 0.50 -18.08
CA LEU A 192 -1.56 -0.57 -18.20
C LEU A 192 -3.00 -0.04 -18.17
N ALA A 193 -3.27 1.00 -17.40
CA ALA A 193 -4.59 1.64 -17.39
C ALA A 193 -4.91 2.32 -18.74
N GLN A 194 -3.92 2.97 -19.36
CA GLN A 194 -4.07 3.56 -20.70
C GLN A 194 -4.20 2.50 -21.80
N ALA A 195 -3.61 1.32 -21.60
CA ALA A 195 -3.73 0.16 -22.49
C ALA A 195 -5.02 -0.66 -22.24
N SER A 196 -5.99 -0.12 -21.50
CA SER A 196 -7.31 -0.75 -21.32
C SER A 196 -7.95 -1.03 -22.69
N GLY A 197 -8.45 -2.26 -22.88
CA GLY A 197 -8.99 -2.73 -24.16
C GLY A 197 -7.94 -3.28 -25.16
N LEU A 198 -6.64 -3.17 -24.86
CA LEU A 198 -5.56 -3.86 -25.57
C LEU A 198 -5.10 -5.14 -24.84
N THR A 199 -5.20 -5.14 -23.51
CA THR A 199 -4.70 -6.20 -22.63
C THR A 199 -5.56 -6.35 -21.39
N ASP A 200 -5.63 -7.57 -20.86
CA ASP A 200 -6.31 -7.86 -19.59
C ASP A 200 -5.35 -7.73 -18.38
N LEU A 201 -4.04 -7.53 -18.61
CA LEU A 201 -3.01 -7.60 -17.57
C LEU A 201 -3.19 -6.55 -16.46
N GLY A 202 -3.54 -5.32 -16.83
CA GLY A 202 -3.78 -4.24 -15.85
C GLY A 202 -4.92 -4.59 -14.89
N SER A 203 -6.06 -5.02 -15.45
CA SER A 203 -7.21 -5.48 -14.71
C SER A 203 -6.91 -6.75 -13.89
N ALA A 204 -6.12 -7.69 -14.42
CA ALA A 204 -5.73 -8.89 -13.71
C ALA A 204 -4.85 -8.60 -12.48
N LEU A 205 -3.85 -7.72 -12.62
CA LEU A 205 -3.01 -7.29 -11.52
C LEU A 205 -3.81 -6.53 -10.46
N ALA A 206 -4.74 -5.66 -10.88
CA ALA A 206 -5.64 -4.95 -9.98
C ALA A 206 -6.56 -5.91 -9.21
N PHE A 207 -7.17 -6.88 -9.90
CA PHE A 207 -8.02 -7.90 -9.28
C PHE A 207 -7.25 -8.77 -8.29
N ALA A 208 -6.04 -9.23 -8.67
CA ALA A 208 -5.17 -9.99 -7.78
C ALA A 208 -4.77 -9.19 -6.53
N ASP A 209 -4.47 -7.90 -6.70
CA ASP A 209 -4.07 -7.02 -5.60
C ASP A 209 -5.23 -6.78 -4.63
N LEU A 210 -6.43 -6.50 -5.15
CA LEU A 210 -7.64 -6.36 -4.33
C LEU A 210 -7.95 -7.65 -3.56
N ARG A 211 -7.90 -8.82 -4.22
CA ARG A 211 -8.14 -10.11 -3.58
C ARG A 211 -7.13 -10.42 -2.47
N LEU A 212 -5.83 -10.26 -2.74
CA LEU A 212 -4.79 -10.46 -1.72
C LEU A 212 -4.87 -9.42 -0.61
N ASN A 213 -5.27 -8.18 -0.92
CA ASN A 213 -5.48 -7.15 0.10
C ASN A 213 -6.57 -7.57 1.09
N ARG A 214 -7.72 -8.03 0.59
CA ARG A 214 -8.82 -8.50 1.43
C ARG A 214 -8.45 -9.75 2.23
N ALA A 215 -7.76 -10.70 1.61
CA ALA A 215 -7.26 -11.88 2.31
C ALA A 215 -6.30 -11.50 3.46
N TRP A 216 -5.38 -10.57 3.23
CA TRP A 216 -4.42 -10.10 4.24
C TRP A 216 -5.11 -9.39 5.40
N LEU A 217 -6.01 -8.45 5.13
CA LEU A 217 -6.79 -7.75 6.16
C LEU A 217 -7.64 -8.72 6.97
N ARG A 218 -8.29 -9.70 6.31
CA ARG A 218 -9.10 -10.70 7.01
C ARG A 218 -8.25 -11.68 7.83
N ALA A 219 -7.04 -12.00 7.38
CA ALA A 219 -6.09 -12.77 8.17
C ALA A 219 -5.64 -12.01 9.42
N ASN A 220 -5.54 -10.68 9.37
CA ASN A 220 -5.26 -9.86 10.54
C ASN A 220 -6.40 -9.93 11.57
N ASP A 221 -7.67 -9.90 11.13
CA ASP A 221 -8.81 -10.13 12.02
C ASP A 221 -8.77 -11.51 12.67
N ALA A 222 -8.50 -12.55 11.87
CA ALA A 222 -8.40 -13.93 12.36
C ALA A 222 -7.26 -14.08 13.38
N LYS A 223 -6.10 -13.45 13.12
CA LYS A 223 -4.99 -13.34 14.08
C LYS A 223 -5.44 -12.63 15.36
N GLY A 224 -6.14 -11.49 15.24
CA GLY A 224 -6.67 -10.76 16.39
C GLY A 224 -7.61 -11.61 17.25
N MET A 225 -8.47 -12.42 16.63
CA MET A 225 -9.35 -13.36 17.34
C MET A 225 -8.59 -14.55 17.94
N ALA A 226 -7.59 -15.09 17.24
CA ALA A 226 -6.78 -16.23 17.67
C ALA A 226 -5.96 -15.89 18.93
N LEU A 227 -5.40 -14.68 18.99
CA LEU A 227 -4.53 -14.24 20.08
C LEU A 227 -5.28 -13.88 21.37
N ARG A 228 -6.62 -13.78 21.32
CA ARG A 228 -7.43 -13.48 22.52
C ARG A 228 -7.54 -14.69 23.42
N GLU A 229 -7.25 -14.46 24.70
CA GLU A 229 -7.54 -15.38 25.80
C GLU A 229 -8.70 -14.83 26.62
N TYR A 230 -9.59 -15.72 27.06
CA TYR A 230 -10.76 -15.36 27.83
C TYR A 230 -10.71 -16.02 29.20
N ASP A 231 -11.15 -15.31 30.23
CA ASP A 231 -11.36 -15.91 31.55
C ASP A 231 -12.36 -17.06 31.44
N LYS A 232 -12.05 -18.19 32.10
CA LYS A 232 -12.88 -19.41 32.05
C LYS A 232 -14.35 -19.15 32.38
N LYS A 233 -14.63 -18.29 33.36
CA LYS A 233 -16.00 -17.98 33.81
C LYS A 233 -16.77 -17.17 32.77
N ALA A 234 -16.08 -16.32 32.00
CA ALA A 234 -16.70 -15.49 30.97
C ALA A 234 -16.85 -16.23 29.63
N TRP A 235 -16.07 -17.31 29.42
CA TRP A 235 -15.99 -18.00 28.13
C TRP A 235 -17.33 -18.50 27.57
N PRO A 236 -18.22 -19.17 28.34
CA PRO A 236 -19.50 -19.63 27.79
C PRO A 236 -20.34 -18.50 27.22
N ALA A 237 -20.48 -17.39 27.96
CA ALA A 237 -21.23 -16.23 27.52
C ALA A 237 -20.61 -15.54 26.29
N ILE A 238 -19.27 -15.42 26.27
CA ILE A 238 -18.54 -14.83 25.13
C ILE A 238 -18.73 -15.68 23.87
N ARG A 239 -18.51 -17.00 23.99
CA ARG A 239 -18.63 -17.96 22.88
C ARG A 239 -20.04 -17.97 22.31
N ASP A 240 -21.05 -18.04 23.17
CA ASP A 240 -22.45 -18.08 22.73
C ASP A 240 -22.86 -16.73 22.10
N GLY A 241 -22.27 -15.62 22.55
CA GLY A 241 -22.46 -14.29 21.98
C GLY A 241 -21.78 -14.04 20.64
N TRP A 242 -20.77 -14.82 20.24
CA TRP A 242 -20.05 -14.62 18.97
C TRP A 242 -20.94 -14.80 17.75
N ALA A 243 -21.81 -15.80 17.74
CA ALA A 243 -22.70 -16.05 16.60
C ALA A 243 -23.67 -14.88 16.32
N GLY A 244 -23.98 -14.07 17.35
CA GLY A 244 -24.84 -12.90 17.23
C GLY A 244 -24.13 -11.60 16.80
N GLN A 245 -22.81 -11.60 16.66
CA GLN A 245 -22.04 -10.42 16.25
C GLN A 245 -21.74 -10.48 14.73
N PRO A 246 -21.98 -9.42 13.94
CA PRO A 246 -21.86 -9.44 12.47
C PRO A 246 -20.54 -9.98 11.90
N ASP A 247 -19.40 -9.71 12.55
CA ASP A 247 -18.07 -10.05 12.01
C ASP A 247 -17.60 -11.48 12.35
N TYR A 248 -18.12 -12.05 13.43
CA TYR A 248 -17.64 -13.31 14.01
C TYR A 248 -18.07 -14.56 13.23
N PRO A 249 -19.27 -14.69 12.64
CA PRO A 249 -19.66 -15.85 11.84
C PRO A 249 -18.66 -16.17 10.73
N GLY A 250 -18.13 -15.16 10.04
CA GLY A 250 -17.07 -15.36 9.04
C GLY A 250 -15.76 -15.85 9.65
N LEU A 251 -15.32 -15.24 10.77
CA LEU A 251 -14.11 -15.65 11.49
C LEU A 251 -14.21 -17.07 12.03
N LEU A 252 -15.39 -17.49 12.51
CA LEU A 252 -15.62 -18.84 12.99
C LEU A 252 -15.60 -19.86 11.87
N LYS A 253 -16.16 -19.54 10.69
CA LYS A 253 -16.02 -20.39 9.50
C LYS A 253 -14.55 -20.54 9.08
N ILE A 254 -13.77 -19.47 9.17
CA ILE A 254 -12.32 -19.52 8.93
C ILE A 254 -11.64 -20.45 9.96
N GLU A 255 -11.84 -20.22 11.26
CA GLU A 255 -11.25 -21.03 12.34
C GLU A 255 -11.63 -22.52 12.20
N THR A 256 -12.91 -22.82 11.99
CA THR A 256 -13.40 -24.20 11.76
C THR A 256 -12.74 -24.81 10.52
N ARG A 257 -12.62 -24.07 9.42
CA ARG A 257 -11.98 -24.61 8.22
C ARG A 257 -10.50 -24.88 8.47
N LEU A 258 -9.77 -24.00 9.15
CA LEU A 258 -8.38 -24.22 9.53
C LEU A 258 -8.22 -25.48 10.40
N GLN A 259 -9.16 -25.75 11.31
CA GLN A 259 -9.19 -27.00 12.08
C GLN A 259 -9.38 -28.22 11.19
N THR A 260 -10.35 -28.20 10.27
CA THR A 260 -10.58 -29.33 9.35
C THR A 260 -9.41 -29.59 8.40
N LEU A 261 -8.61 -28.56 8.11
CA LEU A 261 -7.39 -28.69 7.31
C LEU A 261 -6.18 -29.18 8.12
N GLY A 262 -6.34 -29.40 9.44
CA GLY A 262 -5.28 -29.83 10.34
C GLY A 262 -4.21 -28.76 10.57
N LEU A 263 -4.58 -27.47 10.47
CA LEU A 263 -3.66 -26.35 10.68
C LEU A 263 -3.64 -25.89 12.13
N ILE A 264 -4.79 -25.95 12.80
CA ILE A 264 -4.94 -25.59 14.21
C ILE A 264 -5.85 -26.58 14.92
N GLY A 265 -5.77 -26.65 16.24
CA GLY A 265 -6.70 -27.40 17.09
C GLY A 265 -7.97 -26.62 17.47
N ALA A 266 -8.82 -27.28 18.24
CA ALA A 266 -9.94 -26.63 18.93
C ALA A 266 -9.42 -25.72 20.04
N ARG A 267 -10.16 -24.66 20.36
CA ARG A 267 -9.89 -23.85 21.56
C ARG A 267 -9.99 -24.73 22.81
N VAL A 268 -8.97 -24.67 23.64
CA VAL A 268 -8.85 -25.45 24.88
C VAL A 268 -9.64 -24.75 25.99
N ASP A 269 -10.37 -25.55 26.79
CA ASP A 269 -10.93 -25.11 28.08
C ASP A 269 -9.87 -25.31 29.16
N GLY A 270 -9.03 -24.29 29.39
CA GLY A 270 -7.96 -24.34 30.38
C GLY A 270 -8.47 -24.16 31.81
N ASP A 271 -7.58 -24.26 32.80
CA ASP A 271 -7.95 -24.12 34.22
C ASP A 271 -8.34 -22.69 34.61
N LEU A 272 -7.68 -21.70 34.00
CA LEU A 272 -7.91 -20.27 34.27
C LEU A 272 -8.35 -19.49 33.03
N ARG A 273 -7.89 -19.88 31.84
CA ARG A 273 -8.14 -19.17 30.59
C ARG A 273 -8.46 -20.13 29.46
N ASN A 274 -9.31 -19.68 28.56
CA ASN A 274 -9.77 -20.39 27.38
C ASN A 274 -9.29 -19.69 26.11
N GLY A 275 -8.80 -20.47 25.14
CA GLY A 275 -8.20 -19.94 23.92
C GLY A 275 -7.52 -21.01 23.08
N LEU A 276 -6.86 -20.58 22.01
CA LEU A 276 -5.97 -21.46 21.23
C LEU A 276 -4.66 -21.69 22.00
N ILE A 277 -4.03 -22.84 21.77
CA ILE A 277 -2.67 -23.08 22.28
C ILE A 277 -1.65 -22.22 21.52
N ASP A 278 -0.45 -22.04 22.08
CA ASP A 278 0.55 -21.15 21.49
C ASP A 278 1.02 -21.58 20.10
N ALA A 279 1.08 -22.89 19.83
CA ALA A 279 1.40 -23.41 18.50
C ALA A 279 0.33 -23.02 17.45
N ASP A 280 -0.95 -23.02 17.83
CA ASP A 280 -2.06 -22.62 16.95
C ASP A 280 -2.08 -21.11 16.75
N LYS A 281 -1.85 -20.33 17.82
CA LYS A 281 -1.65 -18.87 17.73
C LYS A 281 -0.50 -18.51 16.78
N ALA A 282 0.62 -19.23 16.89
CA ALA A 282 1.77 -19.06 16.02
C ALA A 282 1.43 -19.43 14.56
N THR A 283 0.64 -20.48 14.34
CA THR A 283 0.17 -20.86 13.01
C THR A 283 -0.70 -19.77 12.38
N VAL A 284 -1.71 -19.25 13.10
CA VAL A 284 -2.56 -18.16 12.57
C VAL A 284 -1.73 -16.90 12.31
N THR A 285 -0.78 -16.58 13.18
CA THR A 285 0.16 -15.47 12.98
C THR A 285 1.03 -15.71 11.74
N GLY A 286 1.50 -16.93 11.51
CA GLY A 286 2.26 -17.30 10.32
C GLY A 286 1.46 -17.20 9.03
N ILE A 287 0.16 -17.52 9.04
CA ILE A 287 -0.75 -17.28 7.90
C ILE A 287 -0.81 -15.78 7.58
N TYR A 288 -1.02 -14.94 8.59
CA TYR A 288 -1.01 -13.48 8.41
C TYR A 288 0.32 -12.98 7.81
N THR A 289 1.46 -13.40 8.38
CA THR A 289 2.79 -13.01 7.89
C THR A 289 3.03 -13.46 6.45
N TYR A 290 2.60 -14.67 6.08
CA TYR A 290 2.71 -15.17 4.72
C TYR A 290 1.90 -14.31 3.72
N LEU A 291 0.67 -13.95 4.07
CA LEU A 291 -0.19 -13.10 3.23
C LEU A 291 0.33 -11.67 3.15
N ALA A 292 0.87 -11.12 4.24
CA ALA A 292 1.56 -9.84 4.22
C ALA A 292 2.74 -9.86 3.23
N GLY A 293 3.51 -10.97 3.20
CA GLY A 293 4.58 -11.20 2.23
C GLY A 293 4.08 -11.25 0.78
N LEU A 294 3.02 -12.01 0.51
CA LEU A 294 2.39 -12.06 -0.82
C LEU A 294 1.90 -10.67 -1.28
N LYS A 295 1.21 -9.94 -0.38
CA LYS A 295 0.71 -8.59 -0.65
C LYS A 295 1.84 -7.59 -0.88
N ALA A 296 2.93 -7.69 -0.11
CA ALA A 296 4.09 -6.83 -0.28
C ALA A 296 4.77 -7.09 -1.63
N VAL A 297 4.91 -8.35 -2.04
CA VAL A 297 5.47 -8.69 -3.34
C VAL A 297 4.61 -8.10 -4.46
N LEU A 298 3.31 -8.40 -4.48
CA LEU A 298 2.41 -7.91 -5.53
C LEU A 298 2.31 -6.38 -5.56
N GLY A 299 2.17 -5.76 -4.40
CA GLY A 299 1.88 -4.33 -4.27
C GLY A 299 3.08 -3.39 -4.14
N LYS A 300 4.33 -3.88 -4.15
CA LYS A 300 5.51 -3.01 -4.01
C LYS A 300 6.70 -3.39 -4.89
N VAL A 301 6.71 -4.62 -5.43
CA VAL A 301 7.97 -5.23 -5.89
C VAL A 301 7.85 -5.88 -7.27
N ILE A 302 6.67 -6.31 -7.69
CA ILE A 302 6.49 -6.95 -8.99
C ILE A 302 6.71 -5.97 -10.15
N VAL A 303 7.60 -6.35 -11.05
CA VAL A 303 7.75 -5.78 -12.40
C VAL A 303 7.26 -6.82 -13.41
N PRO A 304 6.14 -6.61 -14.12
CA PRO A 304 5.68 -7.49 -15.17
C PRO A 304 6.69 -7.48 -16.33
N THR A 305 7.17 -8.66 -16.69
CA THR A 305 8.03 -8.91 -17.85
C THR A 305 7.21 -9.70 -18.87
N LEU A 306 6.86 -9.05 -19.97
CA LEU A 306 5.99 -9.64 -20.99
C LEU A 306 6.86 -10.44 -21.97
N VAL A 307 6.52 -11.70 -22.18
CA VAL A 307 7.32 -12.59 -23.05
C VAL A 307 6.46 -13.18 -24.17
N PRO A 308 7.03 -13.43 -25.37
CA PRO A 308 6.27 -13.95 -26.50
C PRO A 308 5.89 -15.44 -26.36
N GLY A 309 6.64 -16.20 -25.57
CA GLY A 309 6.45 -17.65 -25.41
C GLY A 309 6.39 -18.10 -23.94
N GLY A 310 5.83 -19.30 -23.72
CA GLY A 310 5.58 -19.85 -22.39
C GLY A 310 4.12 -20.25 -22.21
N GLN A 311 3.84 -21.05 -21.18
CA GLN A 311 2.50 -21.62 -20.94
C GLN A 311 1.90 -21.22 -19.58
N ALA A 312 2.66 -20.55 -18.73
CA ALA A 312 2.22 -20.18 -17.39
C ALA A 312 2.89 -18.91 -16.92
N VAL A 313 2.17 -18.15 -16.09
CA VAL A 313 2.74 -17.04 -15.32
C VAL A 313 3.74 -17.59 -14.30
N ALA A 314 4.90 -16.94 -14.21
CA ALA A 314 5.95 -17.28 -13.25
C ALA A 314 6.44 -16.04 -12.52
N TYR A 315 6.68 -16.16 -11.22
CA TYR A 315 7.32 -15.11 -10.42
C TYR A 315 8.70 -15.58 -9.98
N ASP A 316 9.71 -14.74 -10.17
CA ASP A 316 11.05 -14.96 -9.67
C ASP A 316 11.31 -14.04 -8.46
N PRO A 317 11.44 -14.59 -7.23
CA PRO A 317 11.69 -13.79 -6.04
C PRO A 317 13.06 -13.13 -6.00
N ALA A 318 14.05 -13.65 -6.75
CA ALA A 318 15.40 -13.09 -6.77
C ALA A 318 15.44 -11.80 -7.60
N THR A 319 14.83 -11.81 -8.79
CA THR A 319 14.76 -10.65 -9.69
C THR A 319 13.53 -9.79 -9.46
N LYS A 320 12.55 -10.27 -8.68
CA LYS A 320 11.26 -9.60 -8.42
C LYS A 320 10.40 -9.42 -9.67
N HIS A 321 10.66 -10.21 -10.70
CA HIS A 321 9.95 -10.12 -11.98
C HIS A 321 8.80 -11.12 -12.06
N LEU A 322 7.67 -10.66 -12.61
CA LEU A 322 6.54 -11.50 -12.96
C LEU A 322 6.54 -11.72 -14.48
N THR A 323 6.95 -12.90 -14.90
CA THR A 323 6.95 -13.27 -16.32
C THR A 323 5.54 -13.63 -16.76
N VAL A 324 5.01 -12.91 -17.76
CA VAL A 324 3.67 -13.12 -18.31
C VAL A 324 3.77 -13.47 -19.79
N PRO A 325 3.57 -14.75 -20.16
CA PRO A 325 3.53 -15.16 -21.56
C PRO A 325 2.33 -14.61 -22.32
N HIS A 326 2.54 -14.25 -23.58
CA HIS A 326 1.47 -13.82 -24.49
C HIS A 326 0.30 -14.81 -24.56
N ALA A 327 0.60 -16.11 -24.58
CA ALA A 327 -0.40 -17.18 -24.69
C ALA A 327 -1.43 -17.18 -23.55
N VAL A 328 -1.05 -16.72 -22.34
CA VAL A 328 -1.93 -16.67 -21.17
C VAL A 328 -2.51 -15.27 -20.93
N ALA A 329 -2.10 -14.26 -21.69
CA ALA A 329 -2.58 -12.90 -21.53
C ALA A 329 -4.03 -12.69 -22.01
N ASN A 330 -4.55 -13.59 -22.85
CA ASN A 330 -5.83 -13.46 -23.53
C ASN A 330 -6.95 -14.32 -22.91
N ILE A 331 -6.82 -14.70 -21.63
CA ILE A 331 -7.75 -15.59 -20.93
C ILE A 331 -8.77 -14.85 -20.06
N GLY A 332 -8.78 -13.52 -20.11
CA GLY A 332 -9.60 -12.66 -19.24
C GLY A 332 -8.90 -12.30 -17.94
N ALA A 333 -9.32 -11.17 -17.36
CA ALA A 333 -8.69 -10.58 -16.17
C ALA A 333 -8.72 -11.51 -14.95
N VAL A 334 -9.84 -12.17 -14.68
CA VAL A 334 -10.02 -13.03 -13.49
C VAL A 334 -9.14 -14.28 -13.57
N ALA A 335 -9.20 -15.02 -14.69
CA ALA A 335 -8.39 -16.22 -14.84
C ALA A 335 -6.88 -15.92 -14.86
N LEU A 336 -6.47 -14.78 -15.44
CA LEU A 336 -5.08 -14.32 -15.39
C LEU A 336 -4.68 -13.93 -13.96
N ALA A 337 -5.54 -13.25 -13.21
CA ALA A 337 -5.28 -12.90 -11.81
C ALA A 337 -5.06 -14.14 -10.93
N ASP A 338 -5.84 -15.19 -11.13
CA ASP A 338 -5.67 -16.46 -10.42
C ASP A 338 -4.32 -17.10 -10.76
N GLN A 339 -3.89 -17.09 -12.03
CA GLN A 339 -2.55 -17.55 -12.40
C GLN A 339 -1.43 -16.72 -11.76
N ILE A 340 -1.62 -15.40 -11.63
CA ILE A 340 -0.67 -14.51 -10.95
C ILE A 340 -0.56 -14.88 -9.47
N ILE A 341 -1.69 -15.01 -8.76
CA ILE A 341 -1.70 -15.41 -7.34
C ILE A 341 -1.03 -16.77 -7.16
N GLU A 342 -1.36 -17.75 -8.00
CA GLU A 342 -0.75 -19.08 -7.98
C GLU A 342 0.76 -19.05 -8.26
N ALA A 343 1.22 -18.21 -9.18
CA ALA A 343 2.65 -18.02 -9.44
C ALA A 343 3.37 -17.50 -8.19
N LEU A 344 2.77 -16.56 -7.47
CA LEU A 344 3.30 -16.04 -6.20
C LEU A 344 3.32 -17.10 -5.11
N ILE A 345 2.25 -17.88 -4.97
CA ILE A 345 2.17 -18.97 -3.97
C ILE A 345 3.24 -20.03 -4.22
N ARG A 346 3.48 -20.40 -5.49
CA ARG A 346 4.51 -21.38 -5.86
C ARG A 346 5.92 -20.86 -5.58
N ALA A 347 6.18 -19.61 -5.92
CA ALA A 347 7.51 -19.00 -5.83
C ALA A 347 7.90 -18.61 -4.39
N ILE A 348 6.93 -18.21 -3.55
CA ILE A 348 7.18 -17.84 -2.16
C ILE A 348 7.01 -19.07 -1.27
N PRO A 349 8.08 -19.60 -0.67
CA PRO A 349 8.00 -20.79 0.18
C PRO A 349 7.14 -20.51 1.42
N ALA A 350 6.43 -21.54 1.88
CA ALA A 350 5.85 -21.50 3.21
C ALA A 350 6.98 -21.38 4.27
N PRO A 351 6.78 -20.59 5.35
CA PRO A 351 7.76 -20.55 6.43
C PRO A 351 8.00 -21.96 7.01
N ALA A 352 9.27 -22.31 7.25
CA ALA A 352 9.63 -23.65 7.73
C ALA A 352 9.03 -24.01 9.10
N THR A 353 8.60 -23.01 9.86
CA THR A 353 7.93 -23.14 11.16
C THR A 353 6.44 -23.50 11.05
N MET A 354 5.87 -23.47 9.84
CA MET A 354 4.44 -23.75 9.62
C MET A 354 4.16 -25.26 9.53
N PRO A 355 2.95 -25.71 9.91
CA PRO A 355 2.53 -27.10 9.68
C PRO A 355 2.65 -27.50 8.21
N THR A 356 3.06 -28.74 7.90
CA THR A 356 3.19 -29.23 6.52
C THR A 356 1.89 -29.10 5.72
N ALA A 357 0.74 -29.18 6.38
CA ALA A 357 -0.57 -28.96 5.78
C ALA A 357 -0.70 -27.55 5.17
N PHE A 358 -0.03 -26.54 5.75
CA PHE A 358 -0.09 -25.17 5.26
C PHE A 358 0.39 -25.08 3.81
N SER A 359 1.55 -25.65 3.51
CA SER A 359 2.13 -25.65 2.15
C SER A 359 1.18 -26.18 1.08
N ARG A 360 0.33 -27.16 1.42
CA ARG A 360 -0.66 -27.78 0.51
C ARG A 360 -1.93 -26.96 0.34
N HIS A 361 -2.27 -26.11 1.30
CA HIS A 361 -3.57 -25.44 1.37
C HIS A 361 -3.50 -23.90 1.21
N ARG A 362 -2.35 -23.34 0.83
CA ARG A 362 -2.15 -21.88 0.70
C ARG A 362 -3.23 -21.19 -0.14
N SER A 363 -3.52 -21.70 -1.34
CA SER A 363 -4.57 -21.15 -2.21
C SER A 363 -5.96 -21.26 -1.59
N THR A 364 -6.28 -22.44 -1.02
CA THR A 364 -7.54 -22.67 -0.31
C THR A 364 -7.73 -21.71 0.86
N ILE A 365 -6.66 -21.36 1.58
CA ILE A 365 -6.70 -20.41 2.70
C ILE A 365 -6.96 -18.99 2.19
N ILE A 366 -6.34 -18.58 1.09
CA ILE A 366 -6.61 -17.28 0.45
C ILE A 366 -8.08 -17.18 0.05
N ASP A 367 -8.60 -18.19 -0.66
CA ASP A 367 -10.01 -18.21 -1.07
C ASP A 367 -10.96 -18.21 0.13
N LEU A 368 -10.64 -18.96 1.18
CA LEU A 368 -11.39 -19.01 2.43
C LEU A 368 -11.49 -17.62 3.09
N LEU A 369 -10.38 -16.90 3.17
CA LEU A 369 -10.32 -15.58 3.78
C LEU A 369 -11.11 -14.54 2.97
N ILE A 370 -11.05 -14.61 1.64
CA ILE A 370 -11.80 -13.71 0.75
C ILE A 370 -13.31 -14.01 0.84
N THR A 371 -13.69 -15.29 0.81
CA THR A 371 -15.11 -15.72 0.86
C THR A 371 -15.77 -15.39 2.20
N HIS A 372 -14.97 -15.26 3.27
CA HIS A 372 -15.44 -14.93 4.61
C HIS A 372 -14.90 -13.61 5.12
N ASP A 373 -14.60 -12.68 4.20
CA ASP A 373 -14.33 -11.28 4.51
C ASP A 373 -15.53 -10.62 5.20
N ARG A 374 -15.34 -9.42 5.73
CA ARG A 374 -16.39 -8.61 6.33
C ARG A 374 -17.48 -8.34 5.28
N SER A 375 -18.73 -8.56 5.66
CA SER A 375 -19.87 -8.55 4.72
C SER A 375 -20.04 -7.21 4.02
N THR A 376 -19.84 -6.10 4.73
CA THR A 376 -19.93 -4.75 4.17
C THR A 376 -18.85 -4.51 3.12
N GLU A 377 -17.57 -4.73 3.44
CA GLU A 377 -16.48 -4.56 2.48
C GLU A 377 -16.59 -5.51 1.28
N LEU A 378 -17.06 -6.74 1.49
CA LEU A 378 -17.32 -7.68 0.41
C LEU A 378 -18.43 -7.16 -0.52
N ALA A 379 -19.55 -6.70 0.04
CA ALA A 379 -20.68 -6.17 -0.73
C ALA A 379 -20.28 -4.94 -1.58
N GLU A 380 -19.46 -4.04 -1.03
CA GLU A 380 -18.93 -2.86 -1.72
C GLU A 380 -17.99 -3.24 -2.89
N LEU A 381 -17.26 -4.35 -2.77
CA LEU A 381 -16.35 -4.83 -3.83
C LEU A 381 -17.03 -5.69 -4.90
N VAL A 382 -18.22 -6.27 -4.62
CA VAL A 382 -18.95 -7.13 -5.57
C VAL A 382 -19.16 -6.47 -6.94
N PRO A 383 -19.60 -5.19 -7.06
CA PRO A 383 -19.74 -4.53 -8.35
C PRO A 383 -18.42 -4.47 -9.13
N LEU A 384 -17.31 -4.18 -8.46
CA LEU A 384 -15.99 -4.12 -9.08
C LEU A 384 -15.50 -5.51 -9.52
N TYR A 385 -15.68 -6.54 -8.68
CA TYR A 385 -15.36 -7.92 -9.06
C TYR A 385 -16.22 -8.40 -10.23
N THR A 386 -17.49 -8.04 -10.24
CA THR A 386 -18.40 -8.34 -11.36
C THR A 386 -17.93 -7.63 -12.63
N TYR A 387 -17.58 -6.35 -12.54
CA TYR A 387 -17.01 -5.61 -13.68
C TYR A 387 -15.81 -6.36 -14.26
N PHE A 388 -14.81 -6.70 -13.45
CA PHE A 388 -13.64 -7.46 -13.90
C PHE A 388 -13.99 -8.82 -14.53
N ALA A 389 -14.98 -9.54 -13.99
CA ALA A 389 -15.43 -10.82 -14.53
C ALA A 389 -16.19 -10.68 -15.87
N THR A 390 -16.80 -9.52 -16.11
CA THR A 390 -17.58 -9.25 -17.33
C THR A 390 -16.78 -8.61 -18.46
N ILE A 391 -15.56 -8.12 -18.20
CA ILE A 391 -14.68 -7.60 -19.26
C ILE A 391 -14.39 -8.76 -20.24
N PRO A 392 -14.75 -8.62 -21.53
CA PRO A 392 -14.41 -9.63 -22.53
C PRO A 392 -12.89 -9.80 -22.60
N ALA A 393 -12.44 -11.05 -22.65
CA ALA A 393 -11.03 -11.35 -22.78
C ALA A 393 -10.46 -10.70 -24.04
N THR A 394 -9.42 -9.87 -23.87
CA THR A 394 -8.80 -9.16 -24.97
C THR A 394 -7.83 -10.09 -25.69
N LYS A 395 -7.83 -10.09 -27.03
CA LYS A 395 -6.87 -10.85 -27.83
C LYS A 395 -5.79 -9.93 -28.38
N CYS A 396 -4.81 -9.62 -27.54
CA CYS A 396 -3.65 -8.84 -27.93
C CYS A 396 -2.85 -9.61 -29.00
N THR A 397 -2.36 -8.95 -30.04
CA THR A 397 -1.43 -9.59 -31.00
C THR A 397 -0.02 -9.65 -30.44
N PRO A 398 0.87 -10.56 -30.92
CA PRO A 398 2.26 -10.60 -30.45
C PRO A 398 3.01 -9.27 -30.60
N ALA A 399 2.73 -8.51 -31.68
CA ALA A 399 3.33 -7.20 -31.90
C ALA A 399 2.86 -6.16 -30.88
N GLN A 400 1.56 -6.12 -30.58
CA GLN A 400 1.00 -5.26 -29.53
C GLN A 400 1.55 -5.64 -28.14
N TRP A 401 1.71 -6.94 -27.87
CA TRP A 401 2.28 -7.43 -26.61
C TRP A 401 3.73 -7.01 -26.42
N ASN A 402 4.54 -7.10 -27.48
CA ASN A 402 5.93 -6.64 -27.47
C ASN A 402 6.02 -5.10 -27.35
N GLY A 403 5.11 -4.37 -28.01
CA GLY A 403 4.99 -2.92 -27.86
C GLY A 403 4.70 -2.52 -26.42
N LEU A 404 3.70 -3.16 -25.81
CA LEU A 404 3.38 -2.96 -24.40
C LEU A 404 4.56 -3.31 -23.47
N ALA A 405 5.31 -4.36 -23.78
CA ALA A 405 6.52 -4.71 -23.03
C ALA A 405 7.52 -3.55 -23.03
N ALA A 406 7.79 -2.96 -24.19
CA ALA A 406 8.67 -1.80 -24.33
C ALA A 406 8.12 -0.55 -23.60
N ASP A 407 6.80 -0.31 -23.66
CA ASP A 407 6.16 0.80 -22.95
C ASP A 407 6.32 0.68 -21.43
N LEU A 408 6.18 -0.52 -20.87
CA LEU A 408 6.36 -0.78 -19.43
C LEU A 408 7.81 -0.57 -18.98
N LEU A 409 8.78 -0.97 -19.80
CA LEU A 409 10.20 -0.72 -19.53
C LEU A 409 10.52 0.79 -19.65
N THR A 410 9.95 1.46 -20.64
CA THR A 410 10.13 2.91 -20.86
C THR A 410 9.56 3.72 -19.69
N ALA A 411 8.37 3.37 -19.20
CA ALA A 411 7.76 4.00 -18.03
C ALA A 411 8.59 3.76 -16.75
N THR A 412 9.23 2.59 -16.62
CA THR A 412 10.14 2.31 -15.50
C THR A 412 11.38 3.20 -15.55
N LEU A 413 12.00 3.37 -16.72
CA LEU A 413 13.15 4.24 -16.89
C LEU A 413 12.80 5.71 -16.63
N ALA A 414 11.63 6.17 -17.13
CA ALA A 414 11.15 7.52 -16.88
C ALA A 414 10.81 7.78 -15.40
N ASP A 415 10.32 6.77 -14.66
CA ASP A 415 10.15 6.87 -13.21
C ASP A 415 11.51 7.02 -12.50
N ILE A 416 12.51 6.22 -12.86
CA ILE A 416 13.85 6.32 -12.29
C ILE A 416 14.44 7.72 -12.52
N SER A 417 14.42 8.22 -13.76
CA SER A 417 14.95 9.55 -14.08
C SER A 417 14.21 10.65 -13.32
N GLY A 418 12.87 10.61 -13.30
CA GLY A 418 12.08 11.56 -12.53
C GLY A 418 12.33 11.49 -11.02
N ARG A 419 12.54 10.29 -10.45
CA ARG A 419 12.88 10.13 -9.02
C ARG A 419 14.24 10.76 -8.73
N TRP A 420 15.20 10.69 -9.63
CA TRP A 420 16.50 11.35 -9.47
C TRP A 420 16.37 12.87 -9.48
N GLU A 421 15.61 13.44 -10.43
CA GLU A 421 15.34 14.89 -10.46
C GLU A 421 14.75 15.39 -9.15
N ARG A 422 13.80 14.64 -8.58
CA ARG A 422 13.18 14.97 -7.29
C ARG A 422 14.12 14.78 -6.11
N ARG A 423 14.92 13.70 -6.10
CA ARG A 423 15.98 13.48 -5.09
C ARG A 423 17.01 14.60 -5.11
N ALA A 424 17.34 15.15 -6.29
CA ALA A 424 18.23 16.30 -6.40
C ALA A 424 17.68 17.55 -5.71
N VAL A 425 16.40 17.88 -5.94
CA VAL A 425 15.72 18.99 -5.24
C VAL A 425 15.69 18.73 -3.73
N HIS A 426 15.30 17.52 -3.31
CA HIS A 426 15.20 17.18 -1.89
C HIS A 426 16.57 17.17 -1.19
N ALA A 427 17.63 16.73 -1.87
CA ALA A 427 18.97 16.76 -1.31
C ALA A 427 19.43 18.19 -0.99
N MET A 428 19.10 19.15 -1.86
CA MET A 428 19.35 20.57 -1.61
C MET A 428 18.53 21.08 -0.41
N ASP A 429 17.24 20.73 -0.33
CA ASP A 429 16.38 21.10 0.80
C ASP A 429 16.95 20.55 2.13
N MET A 430 17.44 19.31 2.16
CA MET A 430 18.03 18.67 3.35
C MET A 430 19.36 19.32 3.78
N VAL A 431 20.16 19.80 2.84
CA VAL A 431 21.41 20.54 3.15
C VAL A 431 21.08 21.86 3.86
N LEU A 432 20.06 22.56 3.38
CA LEU A 432 19.60 23.83 3.93
C LEU A 432 18.74 23.64 5.21
N GLY A 433 18.18 22.45 5.39
CA GLY A 433 17.28 22.09 6.47
C GLY A 433 17.97 21.72 7.80
N PRO A 434 17.16 21.29 8.78
CA PRO A 434 17.65 20.90 10.10
C PRO A 434 18.62 19.72 10.07
N ALA A 435 19.54 19.65 11.04
CA ALA A 435 20.55 18.60 11.11
C ALA A 435 19.96 17.18 11.19
N ALA A 436 18.77 17.03 11.78
CA ALA A 436 18.06 15.75 11.89
C ALA A 436 17.61 15.18 10.54
N GLU A 437 17.44 16.03 9.52
CA GLU A 437 17.03 15.60 8.18
C GLU A 437 18.23 15.19 7.31
N ARG A 438 19.47 15.45 7.72
CA ARG A 438 20.69 15.17 6.92
C ARG A 438 21.17 13.72 6.87
N PRO A 439 20.95 12.84 7.87
CA PRO A 439 21.46 11.47 7.85
C PRO A 439 21.14 10.65 6.58
N PRO A 440 19.95 10.75 5.96
CA PRO A 440 19.68 10.02 4.72
C PRO A 440 20.60 10.40 3.54
N LEU A 441 21.18 11.61 3.53
CA LEU A 441 22.16 12.00 2.50
C LEU A 441 23.44 11.17 2.55
N ALA A 442 23.83 10.69 3.73
CA ALA A 442 25.05 9.93 3.93
C ALA A 442 25.00 8.53 3.29
N THR A 443 23.82 8.06 2.89
CA THR A 443 23.62 6.74 2.26
C THR A 443 22.88 6.83 0.91
N LEU A 444 22.68 8.06 0.41
CA LEU A 444 21.93 8.30 -0.82
C LEU A 444 22.62 7.67 -2.04
N ASP A 445 23.94 7.51 -2.00
CA ASP A 445 24.75 6.84 -3.02
C ASP A 445 24.29 5.40 -3.27
N GLN A 446 23.89 4.67 -2.23
CA GLN A 446 23.43 3.28 -2.34
C GLN A 446 22.11 3.21 -3.12
N ALA A 447 21.16 4.08 -2.76
CA ALA A 447 19.87 4.14 -3.42
C ALA A 447 19.97 4.67 -4.88
N LEU A 448 20.99 5.48 -5.19
CA LEU A 448 21.28 5.90 -6.57
C LEU A 448 22.00 4.78 -7.34
N ALA A 449 22.90 4.02 -6.71
CA ALA A 449 23.58 2.91 -7.35
C ALA A 449 22.59 1.83 -7.82
N GLU A 450 21.64 1.44 -6.96
CA GLU A 450 20.58 0.48 -7.27
C GLU A 450 19.71 0.93 -8.46
N ASP A 451 19.26 2.19 -8.43
CA ASP A 451 18.49 2.80 -9.52
C ASP A 451 19.30 2.83 -10.83
N LEU A 452 20.60 3.14 -10.75
CA LEU A 452 21.48 3.22 -11.91
C LEU A 452 21.70 1.84 -12.54
N ASP A 453 21.88 0.80 -11.75
CA ASP A 453 21.99 -0.57 -12.27
C ASP A 453 20.73 -0.99 -13.03
N GLN A 454 19.56 -0.67 -12.47
CA GLN A 454 18.30 -0.92 -13.14
C GLN A 454 18.17 -0.09 -14.43
N ALA A 455 18.47 1.21 -14.39
CA ALA A 455 18.40 2.09 -15.56
C ALA A 455 19.34 1.61 -16.68
N ILE A 456 20.57 1.22 -16.35
CA ILE A 456 21.55 0.66 -17.31
C ILE A 456 21.02 -0.64 -17.94
N ALA A 457 20.43 -1.53 -17.15
CA ALA A 457 19.84 -2.76 -17.67
C ALA A 457 18.69 -2.49 -18.65
N LEU A 458 17.86 -1.48 -18.37
CA LEU A 458 16.78 -1.02 -19.25
C LEU A 458 17.31 -0.32 -20.51
N GLY A 459 18.32 0.54 -20.35
CA GLY A 459 18.95 1.29 -21.44
C GLY A 459 19.56 0.42 -22.53
N LYS A 460 20.03 -0.79 -22.17
CA LYS A 460 20.52 -1.80 -23.12
C LYS A 460 19.41 -2.46 -23.94
N GLN A 461 18.17 -2.41 -23.47
CA GLN A 461 17.01 -3.06 -24.09
C GLN A 461 16.16 -2.09 -24.92
N LEU A 462 16.23 -0.79 -24.60
CA LEU A 462 15.39 0.24 -25.19
C LEU A 462 16.18 1.18 -26.12
N PRO A 463 15.68 1.47 -27.33
CA PRO A 463 16.26 2.51 -28.17
C PRO A 463 15.92 3.91 -27.62
N GLY A 464 16.75 4.92 -27.94
CA GLY A 464 16.40 6.33 -27.71
C GLY A 464 16.40 6.80 -26.25
N THR A 465 17.12 6.11 -25.35
CA THR A 465 17.08 6.38 -23.90
C THR A 465 17.94 7.55 -23.42
N GLY A 466 18.72 8.18 -24.31
CA GLY A 466 19.68 9.24 -23.94
C GLY A 466 19.06 10.47 -23.26
N GLY A 467 17.78 10.75 -23.50
CA GLY A 467 17.06 11.83 -22.81
C GLY A 467 16.93 11.58 -21.30
N GLU A 468 16.63 10.34 -20.90
CA GLU A 468 16.44 9.99 -19.49
C GLU A 468 17.77 9.88 -18.73
N PHE A 469 18.81 9.32 -19.37
CA PHE A 469 20.15 9.32 -18.82
C PHE A 469 20.73 10.74 -18.66
N ARG A 470 20.37 11.67 -19.56
CA ARG A 470 20.74 13.09 -19.42
C ARG A 470 20.09 13.73 -18.18
N LYS A 471 18.79 13.50 -17.94
CA LYS A 471 18.11 13.98 -16.72
C LYS A 471 18.77 13.41 -15.46
N MET A 472 19.06 12.11 -15.46
CA MET A 472 19.79 11.46 -14.36
C MET A 472 21.17 12.10 -14.13
N SER A 473 21.90 12.48 -15.18
CA SER A 473 23.20 13.13 -15.04
C SER A 473 23.09 14.48 -14.36
N ILE A 474 22.16 15.32 -14.81
CA ILE A 474 21.91 16.64 -14.23
C ILE A 474 21.51 16.52 -12.75
N ALA A 475 20.64 15.55 -12.46
CA ALA A 475 20.23 15.27 -11.09
C ALA A 475 21.40 14.80 -10.22
N LEU A 476 22.25 13.90 -10.75
CA LEU A 476 23.42 13.40 -10.03
C LEU A 476 24.42 14.51 -9.74
N ASP A 477 24.65 15.44 -10.66
CA ASP A 477 25.54 16.58 -10.44
C ASP A 477 25.02 17.46 -9.28
N THR A 478 23.71 17.69 -9.25
CA THR A 478 23.05 18.46 -8.19
C THR A 478 23.12 17.74 -6.84
N VAL A 479 22.82 16.43 -6.80
CA VAL A 479 22.98 15.62 -5.58
C VAL A 479 24.42 15.62 -5.11
N THR A 480 25.38 15.47 -6.01
CA THR A 480 26.82 15.46 -5.69
C THR A 480 27.21 16.79 -5.04
N ALA A 481 26.80 17.92 -5.60
CA ALA A 481 27.05 19.23 -5.01
C ALA A 481 26.45 19.37 -3.59
N ALA A 482 25.21 18.89 -3.40
CA ALA A 482 24.54 18.89 -2.10
C ALA A 482 25.29 18.02 -1.08
N VAL A 483 25.56 16.76 -1.42
CA VAL A 483 26.16 15.77 -0.53
C VAL A 483 27.58 16.15 -0.15
N LEU A 484 28.41 16.59 -1.11
CA LEU A 484 29.80 16.95 -0.83
C LEU A 484 29.95 18.22 0.01
N THR A 485 28.90 19.03 0.14
CA THR A 485 28.87 20.15 1.08
C THR A 485 28.92 19.67 2.54
N LEU A 486 28.29 18.53 2.84
CA LEU A 486 28.19 17.96 4.20
C LEU A 486 29.10 16.75 4.42
N PHE A 487 29.37 15.98 3.37
CA PHE A 487 30.11 14.72 3.40
C PHE A 487 31.21 14.68 2.31
N PRO A 488 32.26 15.52 2.41
CA PRO A 488 33.31 15.61 1.39
C PRO A 488 34.02 14.27 1.08
N ALA A 489 34.05 13.36 2.07
CA ALA A 489 34.66 12.04 1.94
C ALA A 489 33.95 11.13 0.91
N GLN A 490 32.71 11.44 0.51
CA GLN A 490 31.95 10.65 -0.48
C GLN A 490 32.30 10.97 -1.93
N ARG A 491 33.23 11.89 -2.19
CA ARG A 491 33.58 12.36 -3.54
C ARG A 491 33.84 11.21 -4.52
N SER A 492 34.70 10.26 -4.16
CA SER A 492 35.05 9.14 -5.03
C SER A 492 33.85 8.25 -5.37
N THR A 493 32.90 8.09 -4.44
CA THR A 493 31.68 7.32 -4.66
C THR A 493 30.80 7.96 -5.73
N TYR A 494 30.59 9.28 -5.65
CA TYR A 494 29.77 10.00 -6.63
C TYR A 494 30.46 10.16 -8.00
N GLU A 495 31.78 10.34 -8.01
CA GLU A 495 32.57 10.29 -9.25
C GLU A 495 32.46 8.92 -9.94
N ALA A 496 32.42 7.82 -9.17
CA ALA A 496 32.20 6.48 -9.71
C ALA A 496 30.77 6.32 -10.30
N LEU A 497 29.74 6.89 -9.66
CA LEU A 497 28.38 6.91 -10.21
C LEU A 497 28.31 7.70 -11.53
N GLN A 498 28.95 8.87 -11.59
CA GLN A 498 29.05 9.67 -12.82
C GLN A 498 29.77 8.88 -13.93
N GLY A 499 30.88 8.22 -13.59
CA GLY A 499 31.64 7.39 -14.52
C GLY A 499 30.82 6.23 -15.11
N ARG A 500 29.94 5.62 -14.30
CA ARG A 500 29.01 4.55 -14.75
C ARG A 500 27.90 5.08 -15.65
N LEU A 501 27.46 6.32 -15.46
CA LEU A 501 26.39 6.94 -16.25
C LEU A 501 26.88 7.44 -17.62
N LYS A 502 28.13 7.93 -17.70
CA LYS A 502 28.73 8.56 -18.88
C LYS A 502 28.56 7.79 -20.21
N PRO A 503 28.69 6.45 -20.28
CA PRO A 503 28.54 5.71 -21.53
C PRO A 503 27.14 5.78 -22.16
N PHE A 504 26.13 6.21 -21.40
CA PHE A 504 24.73 6.28 -21.83
C PHE A 504 24.30 7.72 -22.20
N LEU A 505 25.21 8.68 -22.09
CA LEU A 505 24.97 10.06 -22.48
C LEU A 505 25.21 10.24 -23.99
N PRO A 506 24.39 11.07 -24.65
CA PRO A 506 24.50 11.36 -26.08
C PRO A 506 25.73 12.20 -26.45
#